data_AF-A0A7S0ZV11-F1
#
_entry.id   AF-A0A7S0ZV11-F1
#
_cell.length_a   1.000
_cell.length_b   1.000
_cell.length_c   1.000
_cell.angle_alpha   90.00
_cell.angle_beta   90.00
_cell.angle_gamma   90.00
#
_symmetry.space_group_name_H-M   'P 1'
#
loop_
_entity.id
_entity.type
_entity.pdbx_description
1 polymer ?
#
loop_
_entity_poly.entity_id
_entity_poly.type
_entity_poly.pdbx_seq_one_letter_code
_entity_poly.pdbx_strand_id
1 'polypeptide(L)'
;LVLVNDPNWRPTFKYHHWAISVVGAVLCVWMMFAISPMFALLAIVFCFLIFVYAAHNSHSVKWGDGFQGMKFQLARNVLMKMDLTQHTKNWRPQLLVVTGASISEDSSLKIDDPEILSFASQLKGGQGITIIGGVCSSQSSDFFSDGGPFMCSNFRQRIIDGQNEMKKVMQENSIAGFGRIVYTDDFSDGLMSLVQMSGLGAFQPNCVLAHWPQGWDTPGQQGQDQRARFLRLVQVAVVFQKVMMIAKGSSFPALSDRLTGNVDIWWIVADGGVLLLLPFLLRKHKVWAHCRTRLFAVAEEVCDDPAVVQRELETY
;
A
#
# COMPACT_ATOMS: atom_id res chain seq x y z
N LEU A 1 28.48 -11.08 3.18
CA LEU A 1 28.40 -10.21 4.38
C LEU A 1 29.01 -8.83 4.11
N VAL A 2 30.31 -8.69 3.80
CA VAL A 2 30.89 -7.39 3.36
C VAL A 2 30.29 -6.91 2.04
N LEU A 3 30.15 -7.79 1.05
CA LEU A 3 29.59 -7.43 -0.26
C LEU A 3 28.12 -6.99 -0.22
N VAL A 4 27.41 -7.35 0.84
CA VAL A 4 25.97 -7.07 1.01
C VAL A 4 25.75 -5.92 2.01
N ASN A 5 26.82 -5.32 2.55
CA ASN A 5 26.75 -4.28 3.57
C ASN A 5 25.80 -4.65 4.72
N ASP A 6 25.96 -5.86 5.27
CA ASP A 6 25.19 -6.25 6.45
C ASP A 6 25.53 -5.30 7.62
N PRO A 7 24.54 -4.56 8.17
CA PRO A 7 24.79 -3.56 9.22
C PRO A 7 25.40 -4.14 10.50
N ASN A 8 25.22 -5.44 10.75
CA ASN A 8 25.74 -6.14 11.92
C ASN A 8 27.16 -6.69 11.71
N TRP A 9 27.67 -6.72 10.47
CA TRP A 9 29.00 -7.23 10.16
C TRP A 9 30.05 -6.10 10.15
N ARG A 10 30.83 -5.98 11.23
CA ARG A 10 31.88 -4.97 11.41
C ARG A 10 33.22 -5.63 11.76
N PRO A 11 33.98 -6.13 10.77
CA PRO A 11 35.26 -6.78 11.06
C PRO A 11 36.23 -5.74 11.64
N THR A 12 36.61 -5.91 12.90
CA THR A 12 37.57 -5.04 13.61
C THR A 12 39.02 -5.46 13.40
N PHE A 13 39.25 -6.61 12.75
CA PHE A 13 40.58 -7.16 12.55
C PHE A 13 41.37 -6.41 11.45
N LYS A 14 42.60 -5.99 11.78
CA LYS A 14 43.44 -5.12 10.95
C LYS A 14 43.76 -5.68 9.56
N TYR A 15 43.96 -7.00 9.43
CA TYR A 15 44.32 -7.65 8.16
C TYR A 15 43.13 -8.30 7.46
N HIS A 16 41.90 -7.99 7.87
CA HIS A 16 40.72 -8.54 7.23
C HIS A 16 40.43 -7.81 5.91
N HIS A 17 40.51 -8.52 4.79
CA HIS A 17 40.06 -8.04 3.48
C HIS A 17 39.18 -9.09 2.80
N TRP A 18 38.04 -8.69 2.23
CA TRP A 18 37.07 -9.62 1.62
C TRP A 18 37.69 -10.49 0.52
N ALA A 19 38.64 -9.94 -0.25
CA ALA A 19 39.33 -10.66 -1.31
C ALA A 19 40.18 -11.83 -0.79
N ILE A 20 40.78 -11.71 0.40
CA ILE A 20 41.59 -12.79 1.00
C ILE A 20 40.69 -13.99 1.32
N SER A 21 39.48 -13.75 1.85
CA SER A 21 38.50 -14.80 2.10
C SER A 21 38.01 -15.47 0.82
N VAL A 22 37.80 -14.69 -0.26
CA VAL A 22 37.38 -15.24 -1.56
C VAL A 22 38.50 -16.09 -2.17
N VAL A 23 39.74 -15.61 -2.17
CA VAL A 23 40.90 -16.38 -2.65
C VAL A 23 41.05 -17.67 -1.86
N GLY A 24 40.95 -17.62 -0.53
CA GLY A 24 40.98 -18.81 0.32
C GLY A 24 39.86 -19.81 -0.03
N ALA A 25 38.64 -19.34 -0.22
CA ALA A 25 37.52 -20.19 -0.60
C ALA A 25 37.72 -20.87 -1.97
N VAL A 26 38.21 -20.12 -2.96
CA VAL A 26 38.52 -20.66 -4.30
C VAL A 26 39.63 -21.71 -4.24
N LEU A 27 40.69 -21.45 -3.47
CA LEU A 27 41.77 -22.42 -3.25
C LEU A 27 41.28 -23.69 -2.56
N CYS A 28 40.40 -23.57 -1.55
CA CYS A 28 39.79 -24.72 -0.90
C CYS A 28 38.97 -25.58 -1.87
N VAL A 29 38.13 -24.96 -2.71
CA VAL A 29 37.34 -25.67 -3.71
C VAL A 29 38.24 -26.32 -4.75
N TRP A 30 39.28 -25.63 -5.22
CA TRP A 30 40.25 -26.17 -6.17
C TRP A 30 40.95 -27.42 -5.64
N MET A 31 41.45 -27.36 -4.40
CA MET A 31 42.07 -28.52 -3.74
C MET A 31 41.10 -29.70 -3.61
N MET A 32 39.81 -29.43 -3.32
CA MET A 32 38.79 -30.47 -3.21
C MET A 32 38.64 -31.27 -4.51
N PHE A 33 38.60 -30.57 -5.65
CA PHE A 33 38.52 -31.20 -6.98
C PHE A 33 39.83 -31.87 -7.39
N ALA A 34 40.98 -31.33 -6.99
CA ALA A 34 42.30 -31.90 -7.26
C ALA A 34 42.51 -33.26 -6.55
N ILE A 35 41.95 -33.44 -5.35
CA ILE A 35 42.04 -34.70 -4.60
C ILE A 35 41.09 -35.75 -5.20
N SER A 36 39.80 -35.44 -5.32
CA SER A 36 38.84 -36.39 -5.89
C SER A 36 37.59 -35.66 -6.41
N PRO A 37 37.35 -35.65 -7.73
CA PRO A 37 36.25 -34.89 -8.31
C PRO A 37 34.86 -35.47 -7.97
N MET A 38 34.74 -36.80 -7.84
CA MET A 38 33.47 -37.47 -7.56
C MET A 38 32.93 -37.14 -6.16
N PHE A 39 33.78 -37.25 -5.13
CA PHE A 39 33.38 -36.94 -3.76
C PHE A 39 33.21 -35.43 -3.52
N ALA A 40 34.00 -34.60 -4.20
CA ALA A 40 33.83 -33.14 -4.18
C ALA A 40 32.44 -32.73 -4.67
N LEU A 41 32.00 -33.28 -5.80
CA LEU A 41 30.69 -32.99 -6.37
C LEU A 41 29.56 -33.46 -5.43
N LEU A 42 29.67 -34.67 -4.86
CA LEU A 42 28.70 -35.19 -3.88
C LEU A 42 28.59 -34.28 -2.65
N ALA A 43 29.72 -33.84 -2.09
CA ALA A 43 29.73 -32.97 -0.92
C ALA A 43 29.15 -31.58 -1.23
N ILE A 44 29.44 -31.00 -2.39
CA ILE A 44 28.85 -29.73 -2.83
C ILE A 44 27.33 -29.86 -2.97
N VAL A 45 26.84 -30.91 -3.62
CA VAL A 45 25.40 -31.18 -3.76
C VAL A 45 24.76 -31.36 -2.38
N PHE A 46 25.39 -32.11 -1.49
CA PHE A 46 24.89 -32.32 -0.12
C PHE A 46 24.80 -31.00 0.68
N CYS A 47 25.86 -30.20 0.66
CA CYS A 47 25.87 -28.86 1.28
C CYS A 47 24.81 -27.94 0.67
N PHE A 48 24.61 -27.99 -0.65
CA PHE A 48 23.59 -27.22 -1.34
C PHE A 48 22.18 -27.64 -0.92
N LEU A 49 21.91 -28.94 -0.81
CA LEU A 49 20.62 -29.45 -0.33
C LEU A 49 20.34 -29.01 1.11
N ILE A 50 21.33 -29.09 2.00
CA ILE A 50 21.21 -28.57 3.37
C ILE A 50 20.94 -27.07 3.36
N PHE A 51 21.65 -26.31 2.52
CA PHE A 51 21.45 -24.86 2.39
C PHE A 51 20.04 -24.52 1.91
N VAL A 52 19.53 -25.20 0.87
CA VAL A 52 18.17 -25.00 0.36
C VAL A 52 17.13 -25.39 1.40
N TYR A 53 17.33 -26.52 2.10
CA TYR A 53 16.45 -26.93 3.20
C TYR A 53 16.41 -25.89 4.32
N ALA A 54 17.57 -25.41 4.75
CA ALA A 54 17.70 -24.38 5.78
C ALA A 54 17.07 -23.05 5.31
N ALA A 55 17.30 -22.63 4.07
CA ALA A 55 16.72 -21.41 3.50
C ALA A 55 15.19 -21.49 3.42
N HIS A 56 14.64 -22.65 3.06
CA HIS A 56 13.20 -22.88 3.03
C HIS A 56 12.58 -22.87 4.43
N ASN A 57 13.22 -23.54 5.41
CA ASN A 57 12.77 -23.55 6.81
C ASN A 57 13.13 -22.29 7.60
N SER A 58 13.93 -21.38 7.04
CA SER A 58 14.31 -20.12 7.70
C SER A 58 13.10 -19.22 7.98
N HIS A 59 11.99 -19.39 7.26
CA HIS A 59 10.76 -18.65 7.51
C HIS A 59 10.02 -19.09 8.78
N SER A 60 10.14 -20.35 9.21
CA SER A 60 9.45 -20.89 10.38
C SER A 60 10.32 -20.87 11.65
N VAL A 61 11.64 -20.84 11.50
CA VAL A 61 12.58 -20.88 12.63
C VAL A 61 13.33 -19.56 12.75
N LYS A 62 13.17 -18.87 13.88
CA LYS A 62 13.71 -17.53 14.19
C LYS A 62 15.23 -17.53 14.43
N TRP A 63 16.01 -18.13 13.55
CA TRP A 63 17.46 -17.99 13.57
C TRP A 63 17.80 -16.55 13.15
N GLY A 64 18.53 -15.82 13.99
CA GLY A 64 18.82 -14.38 13.83
C GLY A 64 19.05 -13.92 12.38
N ASP A 65 18.44 -12.79 12.03
CA ASP A 65 17.94 -12.56 10.68
C ASP A 65 18.93 -11.82 9.75
N GLY A 66 20.02 -12.49 9.40
CA GLY A 66 20.94 -11.99 8.37
C GLY A 66 20.24 -11.74 7.03
N PHE A 67 19.25 -12.56 6.67
CA PHE A 67 18.51 -12.43 5.42
C PHE A 67 17.55 -11.24 5.40
N GLN A 68 16.86 -10.91 6.51
CA GLN A 68 16.09 -9.66 6.63
C GLN A 68 17.01 -8.45 6.52
N GLY A 69 18.20 -8.48 7.12
CA GLY A 69 19.21 -7.43 6.97
C GLY A 69 19.53 -7.15 5.50
N MET A 70 19.76 -8.20 4.71
CA MET A 70 19.98 -8.08 3.26
C MET A 70 18.76 -7.50 2.52
N LYS A 71 17.55 -8.02 2.79
CA LYS A 71 16.30 -7.52 2.17
C LYS A 71 16.08 -6.04 2.48
N PHE A 72 16.32 -5.62 3.71
CA PHE A 72 16.21 -4.22 4.14
C PHE A 72 17.20 -3.32 3.40
N GLN A 73 18.47 -3.73 3.29
CA GLN A 73 19.47 -2.93 2.57
C GLN A 73 19.16 -2.81 1.08
N LEU A 74 18.68 -3.89 0.46
CA LEU A 74 18.22 -3.85 -0.94
C LEU A 74 17.05 -2.88 -1.09
N ALA A 75 16.02 -2.98 -0.25
CA ALA A 75 14.87 -2.07 -0.29
C ALA A 75 15.29 -0.61 -0.09
N ARG A 76 16.14 -0.33 0.90
CA ARG A 76 16.69 1.00 1.17
C ARG A 76 17.46 1.55 -0.04
N ASN A 77 18.37 0.77 -0.61
CA ASN A 77 19.19 1.21 -1.75
C ASN A 77 18.33 1.47 -2.98
N VAL A 78 17.28 0.68 -3.20
CA VAL A 78 16.31 0.93 -4.27
C VAL A 78 15.55 2.22 -4.01
N LEU A 79 15.00 2.43 -2.81
CA LEU A 79 14.24 3.63 -2.46
C LEU A 79 15.08 4.91 -2.55
N MET A 80 16.35 4.87 -2.17
CA MET A 80 17.28 6.01 -2.28
C MET A 80 17.63 6.37 -3.74
N LYS A 81 17.51 5.42 -4.67
CA LYS A 81 17.79 5.61 -6.09
C LYS A 81 16.53 5.98 -6.91
N MET A 82 15.34 5.82 -6.34
CA MET A 82 14.10 6.18 -7.02
C MET A 82 13.91 7.70 -6.98
N ASP A 83 13.59 8.28 -8.13
CA ASP A 83 13.22 9.68 -8.24
C ASP A 83 11.79 9.94 -7.72
N LEU A 84 11.60 11.11 -7.11
CA LEU A 84 10.30 11.58 -6.64
C LEU A 84 9.42 12.10 -7.78
N THR A 85 10.01 12.55 -8.88
CA THR A 85 9.30 13.15 -10.01
C THR A 85 8.80 12.06 -10.97
N GLN A 86 7.49 11.82 -10.96
CA GLN A 86 6.87 11.00 -12.00
C GLN A 86 6.60 11.87 -13.23
N HIS A 87 7.08 11.42 -14.41
CA HIS A 87 6.65 12.03 -15.65
C HIS A 87 5.14 11.86 -15.85
N THR A 88 4.48 12.92 -16.32
CA THR A 88 3.02 12.97 -16.54
C THR A 88 2.50 11.80 -17.39
N LYS A 89 3.29 11.32 -18.36
CA LYS A 89 2.94 10.18 -19.23
C LYS A 89 2.93 8.81 -18.54
N ASN A 90 3.64 8.66 -17.42
CA ASN A 90 3.80 7.40 -16.69
C ASN A 90 3.05 7.38 -15.35
N TRP A 91 2.19 8.37 -15.12
CA TRP A 91 1.44 8.47 -13.88
C TRP A 91 0.57 7.23 -13.66
N ARG A 92 0.58 6.71 -12.42
CA ARG A 92 -0.27 5.59 -11.99
C ARG A 92 -0.86 5.91 -10.63
N PRO A 93 -2.12 5.53 -10.35
CA PRO A 93 -2.73 5.77 -9.06
C PRO A 93 -2.05 4.91 -7.99
N GLN A 94 -1.45 5.56 -7.01
CA GLN A 94 -0.92 5.00 -5.77
C GLN A 94 -1.89 5.40 -4.66
N LEU A 95 -2.67 4.43 -4.19
CA LEU A 95 -3.85 4.70 -3.39
C LEU A 95 -3.49 4.83 -1.91
N LEU A 96 -3.98 5.89 -1.27
CA LEU A 96 -4.20 5.99 0.16
C LEU A 96 -5.70 5.86 0.40
N VAL A 97 -6.14 4.71 0.89
CA VAL A 97 -7.52 4.47 1.28
C VAL A 97 -7.72 5.01 2.68
N VAL A 98 -8.54 6.06 2.81
CA VAL A 98 -8.84 6.67 4.11
C VAL A 98 -10.18 6.14 4.59
N THR A 99 -10.19 5.59 5.79
CA THR A 99 -11.40 5.12 6.45
C THR A 99 -11.40 5.51 7.92
N GLY A 100 -12.59 5.76 8.46
CA GLY A 100 -12.78 5.73 9.91
C GLY A 100 -12.57 4.30 10.41
N ALA A 101 -11.92 4.19 11.55
CA ALA A 101 -11.74 2.92 12.25
C ALA A 101 -12.07 3.12 13.73
N SER A 102 -12.64 2.10 14.34
CA SER A 102 -12.88 2.04 15.77
C SER A 102 -12.43 0.68 16.29
N ILE A 103 -11.82 0.67 17.48
CA ILE A 103 -11.42 -0.58 18.13
C ILE A 103 -12.48 -0.87 19.18
N SER A 104 -13.19 -1.98 19.00
CA SER A 104 -14.19 -2.45 19.96
C SER A 104 -13.49 -2.98 21.22
N GLU A 105 -14.22 -3.13 22.32
CA GLU A 105 -13.66 -3.65 23.59
C GLU A 105 -13.03 -5.05 23.44
N ASP A 106 -13.56 -5.86 22.51
CA ASP A 106 -13.03 -7.18 22.16
C ASP A 106 -11.75 -7.16 21.30
N SER A 107 -11.11 -5.99 21.16
CA SER A 107 -9.92 -5.77 20.30
C SER A 107 -10.16 -6.02 18.80
N SER A 108 -11.41 -6.14 18.38
CA SER A 108 -11.79 -6.22 16.97
C SER A 108 -11.81 -4.83 16.33
N LEU A 109 -11.11 -4.70 15.21
CA LEU A 109 -11.11 -3.49 14.41
C LEU A 109 -12.40 -3.42 13.60
N LYS A 110 -13.25 -2.44 13.89
CA LYS A 110 -14.41 -2.11 13.08
C LYS A 110 -14.04 -0.97 12.14
N ILE A 111 -14.09 -1.26 10.84
CA ILE A 111 -13.92 -0.28 9.78
C ILE A 111 -15.31 0.22 9.39
N ASP A 112 -15.47 1.54 9.33
CA ASP A 112 -16.77 2.15 9.04
C ASP A 112 -17.28 1.74 7.64
N ASP A 113 -16.38 1.72 6.65
CA ASP A 113 -16.70 1.41 5.26
C ASP A 113 -15.87 0.21 4.75
N PRO A 114 -16.27 -1.05 5.00
CA PRO A 114 -15.49 -2.22 4.56
C PRO A 114 -15.47 -2.40 3.03
N GLU A 115 -16.51 -1.94 2.33
CA GLU A 115 -16.67 -2.10 0.89
C GLU A 115 -15.63 -1.33 0.06
N ILE A 116 -15.10 -0.22 0.60
CA ILE A 116 -14.07 0.54 -0.11
C ILE A 116 -12.75 -0.25 -0.20
N LEU A 117 -12.51 -1.18 0.72
CA LEU A 117 -11.34 -2.04 0.72
C LEU A 117 -11.42 -3.05 -0.43
N SER A 118 -12.58 -3.66 -0.63
CA SER A 118 -12.80 -4.57 -1.75
C SER A 118 -12.67 -3.83 -3.08
N PHE A 119 -13.23 -2.62 -3.19
CA PHE A 119 -13.09 -1.78 -4.38
C PHE A 119 -11.62 -1.36 -4.64
N ALA A 120 -10.88 -0.96 -3.60
CA ALA A 120 -9.47 -0.61 -3.72
C ALA A 120 -8.62 -1.79 -4.22
N SER A 121 -8.92 -3.00 -3.73
CA SER A 121 -8.30 -4.26 -4.18
C SER A 121 -8.55 -4.49 -5.67
N GLN A 122 -9.80 -4.32 -6.11
CA GLN A 122 -10.21 -4.49 -7.50
C GLN A 122 -9.55 -3.48 -8.44
N LEU A 123 -9.46 -2.21 -8.04
CA LEU A 123 -8.87 -1.15 -8.86
C LEU A 123 -7.37 -1.38 -9.10
N LYS A 124 -6.66 -1.91 -8.11
CA LYS A 124 -5.21 -2.09 -8.19
C LYS A 124 -4.82 -3.45 -8.75
N GLY A 125 -5.67 -4.48 -8.63
CA GLY A 125 -5.38 -5.83 -9.09
C GLY A 125 -4.03 -6.37 -8.56
N GLY A 126 -3.63 -5.92 -7.37
CA GLY A 126 -2.35 -6.24 -6.75
C GLY A 126 -1.11 -5.52 -7.31
N GLN A 127 -1.27 -4.53 -8.20
CA GLN A 127 -0.15 -3.80 -8.81
C GLN A 127 -0.01 -2.37 -8.29
N GLY A 128 1.23 -2.02 -7.95
CA GLY A 128 1.59 -0.72 -7.38
C GLY A 128 1.23 -0.62 -5.90
N ILE A 129 1.25 0.61 -5.38
CA ILE A 129 1.21 0.84 -3.94
C ILE A 129 -0.22 1.12 -3.49
N THR A 130 -0.64 0.44 -2.43
CA THR A 130 -1.88 0.69 -1.72
C THR A 130 -1.56 0.80 -0.24
N ILE A 131 -1.93 1.92 0.38
CA ILE A 131 -1.83 2.16 1.81
C ILE A 131 -3.25 2.32 2.34
N ILE A 132 -3.61 1.58 3.38
CA ILE A 132 -4.89 1.71 4.07
C ILE A 132 -4.62 2.47 5.36
N GLY A 133 -5.25 3.63 5.50
CA GLY A 133 -5.17 4.48 6.67
C GLY A 133 -6.48 4.47 7.45
N GLY A 134 -6.45 3.86 8.64
CA GLY A 134 -7.55 3.93 9.59
C GLY A 134 -7.33 5.06 10.58
N VAL A 135 -8.26 6.01 10.67
CA VAL A 135 -8.22 7.04 11.72
C VAL A 135 -9.13 6.59 12.86
N CYS A 136 -8.51 6.26 14.00
CA CYS A 136 -9.21 5.94 15.23
C CYS A 136 -9.36 7.18 16.08
N SER A 137 -10.56 7.76 16.07
CA SER A 137 -10.94 8.83 17.00
C SER A 137 -11.58 8.22 18.24
N SER A 138 -10.97 8.46 19.41
CA SER A 138 -11.57 8.11 20.69
C SER A 138 -12.52 9.21 21.11
N GLN A 139 -13.80 8.89 21.34
CA GLN A 139 -14.77 9.86 21.88
C GLN A 139 -14.53 10.16 23.37
N SER A 140 -13.80 9.29 24.08
CA SER A 140 -13.37 9.53 25.44
C SER A 140 -11.93 10.06 25.44
N SER A 141 -11.70 11.13 26.19
CA SER A 141 -10.45 11.85 26.46
C SER A 141 -9.33 11.03 27.12
N ASP A 142 -9.36 9.71 26.97
CA ASP A 142 -8.59 8.75 27.77
C ASP A 142 -7.50 8.02 26.98
N PHE A 143 -7.29 8.33 25.69
CA PHE A 143 -6.25 7.65 24.91
C PHE A 143 -4.85 8.01 25.44
N PHE A 144 -4.63 9.27 25.80
CA PHE A 144 -3.42 9.75 26.48
C PHE A 144 -3.77 10.58 27.73
N SER A 145 -4.62 10.07 28.62
CA SER A 145 -4.93 10.78 29.86
C SER A 145 -3.67 11.01 30.72
N ASP A 146 -3.68 12.10 31.51
CA ASP A 146 -2.62 12.62 32.39
C ASP A 146 -2.07 11.61 33.45
N GLY A 147 -2.50 10.36 33.43
CA GLY A 147 -2.20 9.32 34.44
C GLY A 147 -0.81 8.68 34.36
N GLY A 148 0.14 9.30 33.64
CA GLY A 148 1.52 8.82 33.54
C GLY A 148 1.72 7.50 32.77
N PRO A 149 2.97 7.00 32.67
CA PRO A 149 3.33 5.87 31.81
C PRO A 149 2.64 4.54 32.17
N PHE A 150 2.18 4.40 33.41
CA PHE A 150 1.63 3.15 33.94
C PHE A 150 0.18 2.87 33.49
N MET A 151 -0.62 3.93 33.31
CA MET A 151 -1.98 3.84 32.75
C MET A 151 -1.96 3.50 31.25
N CYS A 152 -0.81 3.70 30.57
CA CYS A 152 -0.60 3.37 29.16
C CYS A 152 -0.18 1.89 28.91
N SER A 153 -0.10 1.05 29.94
CA SER A 153 0.40 -0.33 29.80
C SER A 153 -0.46 -1.19 28.86
N ASN A 154 -1.79 -1.13 29.00
CA ASN A 154 -2.73 -1.85 28.14
C ASN A 154 -2.82 -1.26 26.72
N PHE A 155 -2.35 -0.03 26.55
CA PHE A 155 -2.48 0.73 25.32
C PHE A 155 -1.52 0.26 24.23
N ARG A 156 -0.27 -0.05 24.61
CA ARG A 156 0.70 -0.63 23.71
C ARG A 156 0.17 -1.92 23.09
N GLN A 157 -0.49 -2.74 23.89
CA GLN A 157 -1.10 -3.98 23.44
C GLN A 157 -2.25 -3.70 22.46
N ARG A 158 -3.16 -2.77 22.77
CA ARG A 158 -4.23 -2.33 21.85
C ARG A 158 -3.72 -1.79 20.51
N ILE A 159 -2.61 -1.03 20.51
CA ILE A 159 -1.98 -0.56 19.27
C ILE A 159 -1.46 -1.73 18.43
N ILE A 160 -0.76 -2.67 19.08
CA ILE A 160 -0.22 -3.85 18.39
C ILE A 160 -1.36 -4.71 17.84
N ASP A 161 -2.40 -4.93 18.63
CA ASP A 161 -3.56 -5.75 18.25
C ASP A 161 -4.35 -5.08 17.11
N GLY A 162 -4.57 -3.76 17.16
CA GLY A 162 -5.21 -3.02 16.08
C GLY A 162 -4.44 -3.12 14.76
N GLN A 163 -3.11 -2.98 14.79
CA GLN A 163 -2.29 -3.13 13.58
C GLN A 163 -2.28 -4.57 13.05
N ASN A 164 -2.29 -5.57 13.94
CA ASN A 164 -2.39 -6.97 13.55
C ASN A 164 -3.76 -7.28 12.92
N GLU A 165 -4.84 -6.76 13.47
CA GLU A 165 -6.18 -6.95 12.92
C GLU A 165 -6.35 -6.21 11.58
N MET A 166 -5.79 -5.00 11.44
CA MET A 166 -5.72 -4.32 10.14
C MET A 166 -5.04 -5.19 9.09
N LYS A 167 -3.91 -5.83 9.44
CA LYS A 167 -3.22 -6.74 8.55
C LYS A 167 -4.08 -7.96 8.17
N LYS A 168 -4.88 -8.48 9.10
CA LYS A 168 -5.82 -9.57 8.84
C LYS A 168 -6.94 -9.14 7.89
N VAL A 169 -7.58 -7.99 8.14
CA VAL A 169 -8.61 -7.43 7.24
C VAL A 169 -8.07 -7.18 5.83
N MET A 170 -6.82 -6.74 5.71
CA MET A 170 -6.15 -6.59 4.41
C MET A 170 -5.96 -7.92 3.68
N GLN A 171 -5.59 -8.98 4.41
CA GLN A 171 -5.44 -10.32 3.84
C GLN A 171 -6.77 -10.89 3.38
N GLU A 172 -7.83 -10.72 4.16
CA GLU A 172 -9.20 -11.14 3.81
C GLU A 172 -9.69 -10.46 2.52
N ASN A 173 -9.39 -9.17 2.34
CA ASN A 173 -9.73 -8.42 1.13
C ASN A 173 -8.70 -8.57 -0.01
N SER A 174 -7.72 -9.47 0.12
CA SER A 174 -6.66 -9.72 -0.87
C SER A 174 -5.88 -8.46 -1.28
N ILE A 175 -5.69 -7.51 -0.35
CA ILE A 175 -5.00 -6.24 -0.62
C ILE A 175 -3.50 -6.42 -0.43
N ALA A 176 -2.76 -6.39 -1.54
CA ALA A 176 -1.31 -6.28 -1.52
C ALA A 176 -0.90 -4.83 -1.20
N GLY A 177 -0.66 -4.53 0.07
CA GLY A 177 -0.37 -3.17 0.51
C GLY A 177 0.10 -3.06 1.95
N PHE A 178 0.10 -1.84 2.48
CA PHE A 178 0.44 -1.53 3.87
C PHE A 178 -0.76 -0.96 4.61
N GLY A 179 -1.02 -1.44 5.82
CA GLY A 179 -2.04 -0.91 6.71
C GLY A 179 -1.41 -0.04 7.78
N ARG A 180 -2.05 1.09 8.10
CA ARG A 180 -1.64 1.96 9.19
C ARG A 180 -2.85 2.54 9.90
N ILE A 181 -2.92 2.28 11.20
CA ILE A 181 -3.87 2.98 12.08
C ILE A 181 -3.20 4.21 12.71
N VAL A 182 -3.91 5.32 12.70
CA VAL A 182 -3.54 6.59 13.34
C VAL A 182 -4.53 6.84 14.46
N TYR A 183 -4.03 7.04 15.67
CA TYR A 183 -4.83 7.31 16.85
C TYR A 183 -4.74 8.79 17.19
N THR A 184 -5.88 9.47 17.19
CA THR A 184 -5.98 10.90 17.50
C THR A 184 -7.29 11.18 18.22
N ASP A 185 -7.36 12.29 18.96
CA ASP A 185 -8.63 12.74 19.53
C ASP A 185 -9.53 13.27 18.40
N ASP A 186 -8.96 14.09 17.52
CA ASP A 186 -9.64 14.66 16.36
C ASP A 186 -9.37 13.89 15.06
N PHE A 187 -10.44 13.62 14.29
CA PHE A 187 -10.34 12.98 12.99
C PHE A 187 -9.54 13.81 11.97
N SER A 188 -9.68 15.14 12.00
CA SER A 188 -9.02 16.05 11.05
C SER A 188 -7.50 16.00 11.16
N ASP A 189 -6.98 15.96 12.38
CA ASP A 189 -5.53 15.92 12.65
C ASP A 189 -4.95 14.55 12.29
N GLY A 190 -5.71 13.48 12.59
CA GLY A 190 -5.36 12.12 12.19
C GLY A 190 -5.31 11.97 10.66
N LEU A 191 -6.29 12.54 9.97
CA LEU A 191 -6.35 12.60 8.51
C LEU A 191 -5.17 13.39 7.92
N MET A 192 -4.88 14.58 8.43
CA MET A 192 -3.78 15.41 7.95
C MET A 192 -2.45 14.66 8.11
N SER A 193 -2.21 14.08 9.28
CA SER A 193 -1.04 13.26 9.57
C SER A 193 -0.93 12.08 8.61
N LEU A 194 -2.05 11.41 8.32
CA LEU A 194 -2.09 10.28 7.41
C LEU A 194 -1.75 10.71 5.97
N VAL A 195 -2.36 11.76 5.42
CA VAL A 195 -2.13 12.21 4.04
C VAL A 195 -0.70 12.74 3.87
N GLN A 196 -0.17 13.44 4.88
CA GLN A 196 1.16 14.03 4.84
C GLN A 196 2.28 13.00 5.02
N MET A 197 2.12 12.05 5.94
CA MET A 197 3.21 11.16 6.39
C MET A 197 3.14 9.75 5.79
N SER A 198 2.12 9.43 5.00
CA SER A 198 2.02 8.12 4.35
C SER A 198 3.08 7.95 3.26
N GLY A 199 3.87 6.89 3.38
CA GLY A 199 4.90 6.52 2.39
C GLY A 199 6.33 6.86 2.82
N LEU A 200 7.29 6.54 1.95
CA LEU A 200 8.72 6.76 2.20
C LEU A 200 9.46 7.07 0.88
N GLY A 201 10.04 8.27 0.76
CA GLY A 201 10.73 8.71 -0.46
C GLY A 201 9.79 8.71 -1.68
N ALA A 202 10.20 8.11 -2.80
CA ALA A 202 9.36 7.96 -3.99
C ALA A 202 8.16 7.01 -3.81
N PHE A 203 8.12 6.25 -2.70
CA PHE A 203 7.06 5.29 -2.37
C PHE A 203 5.94 5.99 -1.58
N GLN A 204 5.25 6.95 -2.20
CA GLN A 204 4.23 7.79 -1.56
C GLN A 204 2.91 7.80 -2.34
N PRO A 205 1.76 7.69 -1.66
CA PRO A 205 0.48 7.73 -2.34
C PRO A 205 0.27 9.09 -3.02
N ASN A 206 -0.24 9.06 -4.25
CA ASN A 206 -0.60 10.25 -5.03
C ASN A 206 -2.12 10.38 -5.20
N CYS A 207 -2.89 9.37 -4.77
CA CYS A 207 -4.34 9.35 -4.79
C CYS A 207 -4.90 9.11 -3.40
N VAL A 208 -5.92 9.87 -3.01
CA VAL A 208 -6.72 9.61 -1.81
C VAL A 208 -8.04 8.99 -2.25
N LEU A 209 -8.35 7.80 -1.75
CA LEU A 209 -9.61 7.09 -1.99
C LEU A 209 -10.44 7.10 -0.70
N ALA A 210 -11.68 7.59 -0.77
CA ALA A 210 -12.60 7.64 0.36
C ALA A 210 -14.04 7.34 -0.07
N HIS A 211 -14.87 6.93 0.89
CA HIS A 211 -16.27 6.65 0.66
C HIS A 211 -17.10 7.93 0.79
N TRP A 212 -18.21 7.99 0.06
CA TRP A 212 -19.18 9.06 0.24
C TRP A 212 -19.87 8.91 1.61
N PRO A 213 -19.96 9.98 2.43
CA PRO A 213 -20.63 9.90 3.72
C PRO A 213 -22.12 9.54 3.57
N GLN A 214 -22.53 8.36 4.04
CA GLN A 214 -23.92 7.90 3.90
C GLN A 214 -24.91 8.75 4.70
N GLY A 215 -24.53 9.20 5.89
CA GLY A 215 -25.36 10.03 6.78
C GLY A 215 -25.27 11.53 6.49
N TRP A 216 -24.71 11.95 5.35
CA TRP A 216 -24.48 13.37 5.08
C TRP A 216 -25.76 14.20 5.08
N ASP A 217 -26.91 13.63 4.70
CA ASP A 217 -28.18 14.36 4.65
C ASP A 217 -28.94 14.38 5.99
N THR A 218 -28.43 13.71 7.01
CA THR A 218 -29.12 13.65 8.31
C THR A 218 -29.15 15.04 8.98
N PRO A 219 -30.33 15.52 9.42
CA PRO A 219 -30.41 16.79 10.14
C PRO A 219 -29.83 16.63 11.56
N GLY A 220 -29.18 17.69 12.05
CA GLY A 220 -28.59 17.73 13.38
C GLY A 220 -27.06 17.71 13.39
N GLN A 221 -26.49 17.58 14.59
CA GLN A 221 -25.04 17.68 14.81
C GLN A 221 -24.27 16.56 14.13
N GLN A 222 -24.80 15.33 14.14
CA GLN A 222 -24.14 14.17 13.52
C GLN A 222 -23.94 14.34 12.00
N GLY A 223 -24.95 14.84 11.28
CA GLY A 223 -24.83 15.10 9.85
C GLY A 223 -23.90 16.28 9.55
N GLN A 224 -23.90 17.32 10.39
CA GLN A 224 -22.94 18.43 10.28
C GLN A 224 -21.50 17.94 10.46
N ASP A 225 -21.24 17.08 11.44
CA ASP A 225 -19.91 16.51 11.70
C ASP A 225 -19.43 15.66 10.52
N GLN A 226 -20.31 14.82 9.94
CA GLN A 226 -19.96 14.02 8.76
C GLN A 226 -19.65 14.89 7.53
N ARG A 227 -20.45 15.95 7.28
CA ARG A 227 -20.17 16.93 6.22
C ARG A 227 -18.84 17.63 6.46
N ALA A 228 -18.58 18.08 7.68
CA ALA A 228 -17.35 18.74 8.05
C ALA A 228 -16.14 17.82 7.83
N ARG A 229 -16.19 16.56 8.29
CA ARG A 229 -15.14 15.55 8.06
C ARG A 229 -14.87 15.34 6.58
N PHE A 230 -15.92 15.22 5.77
CA PHE A 230 -15.78 15.05 4.32
C PHE A 230 -15.20 16.30 3.63
N LEU A 231 -15.67 17.50 3.98
CA LEU A 231 -15.11 18.75 3.45
C LEU A 231 -13.64 18.92 3.84
N ARG A 232 -13.26 18.53 5.07
CA ARG A 232 -11.86 18.50 5.50
C ARG A 232 -11.03 17.52 4.68
N LEU A 233 -11.55 16.33 4.41
CA LEU A 233 -10.92 15.35 3.51
C LEU A 233 -10.63 15.95 2.12
N VAL A 234 -11.61 16.62 1.52
CA VAL A 234 -11.44 17.31 0.23
C VAL A 234 -10.38 18.41 0.32
N GLN A 235 -10.46 19.27 1.33
CA GLN A 235 -9.51 20.36 1.53
C GLN A 235 -8.08 19.84 1.69
N VAL A 236 -7.88 18.82 2.52
CA VAL A 236 -6.56 18.21 2.75
C VAL A 236 -6.01 17.62 1.45
N ALA A 237 -6.82 16.89 0.68
CA ALA A 237 -6.38 16.32 -0.61
C ALA A 237 -5.94 17.41 -1.59
N VAL A 238 -6.69 18.51 -1.69
CA VAL A 238 -6.36 19.65 -2.56
C VAL A 238 -5.08 20.36 -2.10
N VAL A 239 -4.92 20.62 -0.80
CA VAL A 239 -3.73 21.28 -0.24
C VAL A 239 -2.46 20.47 -0.51
N PHE A 240 -2.53 19.14 -0.36
CA PHE A 240 -1.40 18.25 -0.63
C PHE A 240 -1.28 17.81 -2.09
N GLN A 241 -2.06 18.41 -3.00
CA GLN A 241 -2.03 18.14 -4.45
C GLN A 241 -2.18 16.63 -4.77
N LYS A 242 -3.09 15.96 -4.07
CA LYS A 242 -3.42 14.55 -4.29
C LYS A 242 -4.67 14.44 -5.16
N VAL A 243 -4.65 13.49 -6.09
CA VAL A 243 -5.86 13.15 -6.84
C VAL A 243 -6.86 12.52 -5.88
N MET A 244 -8.08 13.04 -5.84
CA MET A 244 -9.12 12.51 -4.96
C MET A 244 -10.07 11.62 -5.73
N MET A 245 -10.36 10.43 -5.19
CA MET A 245 -11.35 9.50 -5.70
C MET A 245 -12.40 9.27 -4.61
N ILE A 246 -13.66 9.52 -4.96
CA ILE A 246 -14.77 9.36 -4.03
C ILE A 246 -15.67 8.24 -4.54
N ALA A 247 -15.77 7.18 -3.76
CA ALA A 247 -16.63 6.03 -4.03
C ALA A 247 -18.03 6.30 -3.46
N LYS A 248 -19.01 6.54 -4.34
CA LYS A 248 -20.41 6.74 -3.96
C LYS A 248 -21.27 5.57 -4.42
N GLY A 249 -22.00 4.95 -3.51
CA GLY A 249 -22.86 3.81 -3.78
C GLY A 249 -23.20 3.07 -2.50
N SER A 250 -24.31 2.32 -2.50
CA SER A 250 -24.77 1.55 -1.35
C SER A 250 -24.21 0.13 -1.27
N SER A 251 -23.68 -0.40 -2.37
CA SER A 251 -23.04 -1.70 -2.42
C SER A 251 -22.02 -1.79 -3.55
N PHE A 252 -20.77 -2.11 -3.21
CA PHE A 252 -19.75 -2.51 -4.19
C PHE A 252 -19.73 -4.04 -4.37
N PRO A 253 -19.41 -4.54 -5.58
CA PRO A 253 -19.37 -5.98 -5.83
C PRO A 253 -18.28 -6.65 -4.99
N ALA A 254 -18.53 -7.88 -4.55
CA ALA A 254 -17.54 -8.69 -3.86
C ALA A 254 -16.46 -9.18 -4.83
N LEU A 255 -15.32 -9.62 -4.31
CA LEU A 255 -14.19 -10.11 -5.11
C LEU A 255 -14.53 -11.38 -5.94
N SER A 256 -15.51 -12.15 -5.47
CA SER A 256 -16.05 -13.33 -6.15
C SER A 256 -16.88 -13.00 -7.38
N ASP A 257 -17.46 -11.80 -7.42
CA ASP A 257 -18.53 -11.49 -8.36
C ASP A 257 -17.99 -11.34 -9.79
N ARG A 258 -18.87 -11.50 -10.76
CA ARG A 258 -18.58 -11.32 -12.19
C ARG A 258 -19.66 -10.43 -12.75
N LEU A 259 -19.31 -9.18 -13.00
CA LEU A 259 -20.23 -8.21 -13.58
C LEU A 259 -20.19 -8.31 -15.10
N THR A 260 -21.38 -8.22 -15.69
CA THR A 260 -21.59 -8.05 -17.12
C THR A 260 -22.45 -6.80 -17.30
N GLY A 261 -22.02 -5.88 -18.16
CA GLY A 261 -22.67 -4.58 -18.29
C GLY A 261 -21.75 -3.53 -18.87
N ASN A 262 -22.04 -2.27 -18.56
CA ASN A 262 -21.28 -1.13 -19.06
C ASN A 262 -20.61 -0.36 -17.92
N VAL A 263 -19.43 0.18 -18.18
CA VAL A 263 -18.76 1.19 -17.35
C VAL A 263 -18.83 2.49 -18.13
N ASP A 264 -19.68 3.40 -17.66
CA ASP A 264 -19.93 4.68 -18.31
C ASP A 264 -19.04 5.76 -17.72
N ILE A 265 -18.26 6.41 -18.57
CA ILE A 265 -17.36 7.50 -18.22
C ILE A 265 -18.00 8.80 -18.70
N TRP A 266 -18.19 9.75 -17.79
CA TRP A 266 -18.67 11.09 -18.11
C TRP A 266 -17.51 12.08 -18.05
N TRP A 267 -17.04 12.51 -19.21
CA TRP A 267 -15.99 13.50 -19.36
C TRP A 267 -16.63 14.88 -19.48
N ILE A 268 -16.53 15.69 -18.41
CA ILE A 268 -17.20 17.00 -18.33
C ILE A 268 -16.19 18.15 -18.51
N VAL A 269 -14.99 18.12 -17.90
CA VAL A 269 -13.93 19.16 -18.07
C VAL A 269 -12.53 18.60 -17.74
N ALA A 270 -11.51 19.01 -18.52
CA ALA A 270 -10.02 19.00 -18.38
C ALA A 270 -9.24 17.82 -17.74
N ASP A 271 -9.81 16.95 -16.91
CA ASP A 271 -9.07 15.91 -16.16
C ASP A 271 -9.04 14.54 -16.88
N GLY A 272 -8.90 14.56 -18.20
CA GLY A 272 -9.15 13.42 -19.09
C GLY A 272 -8.31 12.16 -18.85
N GLY A 273 -7.04 12.32 -18.48
CA GLY A 273 -6.11 11.18 -18.39
C GLY A 273 -6.48 10.16 -17.31
N VAL A 274 -6.87 10.62 -16.12
CA VAL A 274 -7.19 9.73 -14.99
C VAL A 274 -8.53 9.04 -15.21
N LEU A 275 -9.53 9.76 -15.74
CA LEU A 275 -10.86 9.24 -16.03
C LEU A 275 -10.85 8.07 -17.02
N LEU A 276 -9.96 8.11 -18.02
CA LEU A 276 -9.76 7.00 -18.95
C LEU A 276 -8.94 5.86 -18.35
N LEU A 277 -7.95 6.17 -17.52
CA LEU A 277 -7.07 5.18 -16.90
C LEU A 277 -7.81 4.27 -15.91
N LEU A 278 -8.73 4.82 -15.12
CA LEU A 278 -9.48 4.07 -14.09
C LEU A 278 -10.23 2.85 -14.64
N PRO A 279 -11.13 2.96 -15.62
CA PRO A 279 -11.83 1.82 -16.19
C PRO A 279 -10.88 0.86 -16.92
N PHE A 280 -9.80 1.34 -17.53
CA PHE A 280 -8.77 0.47 -18.09
C PHE A 280 -8.11 -0.40 -17.02
N LEU A 281 -7.78 0.16 -15.86
CA LEU A 281 -7.25 -0.60 -14.73
C LEU A 281 -8.29 -1.55 -14.14
N LEU A 282 -9.52 -1.08 -13.95
CA LEU A 282 -10.60 -1.84 -13.37
C LEU A 282 -10.93 -3.10 -14.19
N ARG A 283 -10.95 -3.00 -15.52
CA ARG A 283 -11.18 -4.13 -16.44
C ARG A 283 -10.09 -5.21 -16.40
N LYS A 284 -8.92 -4.94 -15.85
CA LYS A 284 -7.90 -5.98 -15.61
C LYS A 284 -8.31 -6.94 -14.49
N HIS A 285 -9.21 -6.50 -13.60
CA HIS A 285 -9.72 -7.33 -12.53
C HIS A 285 -10.84 -8.25 -13.04
N LYS A 286 -10.89 -9.48 -12.51
CA LYS A 286 -11.83 -10.54 -12.92
C LYS A 286 -13.30 -10.12 -12.80
N VAL A 287 -13.62 -9.26 -11.82
CA VAL A 287 -14.98 -8.75 -11.57
C VAL A 287 -15.50 -7.92 -12.76
N TRP A 288 -14.64 -7.11 -13.38
CA TRP A 288 -15.03 -6.12 -14.39
C TRP A 288 -14.57 -6.48 -15.80
N ALA A 289 -13.90 -7.63 -15.97
CA ALA A 289 -13.29 -8.05 -17.23
C ALA A 289 -14.28 -8.14 -18.41
N HIS A 290 -15.55 -8.45 -18.12
CA HIS A 290 -16.61 -8.58 -19.12
C HIS A 290 -17.44 -7.31 -19.32
N CYS A 291 -17.10 -6.21 -18.64
CA CYS A 291 -17.79 -4.94 -18.80
C CYS A 291 -17.28 -4.18 -20.03
N ARG A 292 -18.19 -3.51 -20.75
CA ARG A 292 -17.88 -2.64 -21.89
C ARG A 292 -17.72 -1.20 -21.40
N THR A 293 -16.69 -0.51 -21.85
CA THR A 293 -16.49 0.91 -21.50
C THR A 293 -17.22 1.79 -22.51
N ARG A 294 -17.99 2.78 -22.03
CA ARG A 294 -18.61 3.82 -22.87
C ARG A 294 -18.12 5.18 -22.40
N LEU A 295 -17.73 6.04 -23.32
CA LEU A 295 -17.29 7.40 -23.04
C LEU A 295 -18.36 8.39 -23.52
N PHE A 296 -18.81 9.24 -22.60
CA PHE A 296 -19.71 10.34 -22.86
C PHE A 296 -18.94 11.63 -22.60
N ALA A 297 -18.65 12.39 -23.65
CA ALA A 297 -18.00 13.69 -23.53
C ALA A 297 -19.06 14.80 -23.63
N VAL A 298 -18.99 15.77 -22.72
CA VAL A 298 -19.80 16.99 -22.78
C VAL A 298 -18.99 18.02 -23.57
N ALA A 299 -19.55 18.50 -24.67
CA ALA A 299 -18.98 19.56 -25.49
C ALA A 299 -19.81 20.84 -25.29
N GLU A 300 -19.16 22.00 -25.24
CA GLU A 300 -19.87 23.29 -25.21
C GLU A 300 -20.32 23.68 -26.62
N GLU A 301 -21.64 23.90 -26.80
CA GLU A 301 -22.24 24.20 -28.11
C GLU A 301 -21.63 25.43 -28.83
N VAL A 302 -20.99 26.33 -28.09
CA VAL A 302 -20.48 27.61 -28.62
C VAL A 302 -19.02 27.53 -29.08
N CYS A 303 -18.23 26.62 -28.52
CA CYS A 303 -16.77 26.59 -28.73
C CYS A 303 -16.29 25.33 -29.44
N ASP A 304 -17.00 24.20 -29.32
CA ASP A 304 -16.50 22.89 -29.73
C ASP A 304 -17.37 22.27 -30.84
N ASP A 305 -16.73 21.84 -31.94
CA ASP A 305 -17.37 20.96 -32.91
C ASP A 305 -17.35 19.51 -32.37
N PRO A 306 -18.51 18.89 -32.08
CA PRO A 306 -18.57 17.54 -31.51
C PRO A 306 -17.89 16.49 -32.39
N ALA A 307 -17.87 16.67 -33.72
CA ALA A 307 -17.21 15.73 -34.62
C ALA A 307 -15.68 15.80 -34.53
N VAL A 308 -15.14 16.99 -34.23
CA VAL A 308 -13.70 17.19 -34.02
C VAL A 308 -13.30 16.60 -32.67
N VAL A 309 -14.05 16.90 -31.60
CA VAL A 309 -13.81 16.33 -30.26
C VAL A 309 -13.88 14.81 -30.28
N GLN A 310 -14.83 14.22 -31.01
CA GLN A 310 -14.91 12.76 -31.17
C GLN A 310 -13.65 12.19 -31.84
N ARG A 311 -13.17 12.79 -32.94
CA ARG A 311 -11.95 12.32 -33.63
C ARG A 311 -10.71 12.44 -32.77
N GLU A 312 -10.59 13.53 -32.00
CA GLU A 312 -9.47 13.72 -31.08
C GLU A 312 -9.47 12.65 -29.99
N LEU A 313 -10.63 12.35 -29.40
CA LEU A 313 -10.78 11.29 -28.39
C LEU A 313 -10.58 9.88 -28.95
N GLU A 314 -10.92 9.62 -30.21
CA GLU A 314 -10.63 8.34 -30.89
C GLU A 314 -9.14 8.16 -31.18
N THR A 315 -8.39 9.26 -31.34
CA THR A 315 -6.95 9.24 -31.60
C THR A 315 -6.12 9.12 -30.32
N TYR A 316 -6.68 9.53 -29.18
CA TYR A 316 -6.03 9.57 -27.86
C TYR A 316 -5.90 8.20 -27.19
#